data_AF-A0A7K0QQY8-F1
#
_entry.id   AF-A0A7K0QQY8-F1
#
_cell.length_a   1.000
_cell.length_b   1.000
_cell.length_c   1.000
_cell.angle_alpha   90.00
_cell.angle_beta   90.00
_cell.angle_gamma   90.00
#
_symmetry.space_group_name_H-M   'P 1'
#
loop_
_entity.id
_entity.type
_entity.pdbx_description
1 polymer ?
#
loop_
_entity_poly.entity_id
_entity_poly.type
_entity_poly.pdbx_seq_one_letter_code
_entity_poly.pdbx_strand_id
1 'polypeptide(L)'
;MKLIIQIPCLDEELTLPATLADLPREVEGFTTVEWLVIDDGSTDRTVDVARAGGVDHIVRLTNNRGLAAGFQAGLDAALKLGADVIVNTDADNQYFGGDIPKLVAPIVAGDADMVVGDRQTDSIMHFSPLKKRLQKLGSWVVRQASETGVSDTTSGFRAYNREAAIQLAVVSKFTYTLESIIQAGKLLVAVQDVPISTNPKTRESRLFPSMSAYVRRNTVSIFRIYAQYEPLRVFMTLAVVLIVAALIPWGRWFIAWVQDDGAGHVQSLIFGAVLFNAAVVMAALGVIGDLLHGQRMMTQRVFEKVRRIELQLEVPPSHYEPGAHPTGHPVTTGAHAAPTPGEQRQSTQEQEAIQL
;
A
#
# COMPACT_ATOMS: atom_id res chain seq x y z
N MET A 1 22.90 3.46 -10.16
CA MET A 1 21.43 3.44 -10.02
C MET A 1 20.98 4.76 -9.41
N LYS A 2 19.73 5.16 -9.64
CA LYS A 2 19.07 6.32 -9.04
C LYS A 2 18.10 5.87 -7.93
N LEU A 3 18.25 6.43 -6.74
CA LEU A 3 17.37 6.21 -5.59
C LEU A 3 16.47 7.44 -5.39
N ILE A 4 15.16 7.23 -5.28
CA ILE A 4 14.23 8.27 -4.82
C ILE A 4 13.61 7.86 -3.48
N ILE A 5 13.75 8.71 -2.47
CA ILE A 5 13.12 8.55 -1.16
C ILE A 5 11.83 9.36 -1.17
N GLN A 6 10.69 8.67 -1.20
CA GLN A 6 9.37 9.29 -1.15
C GLN A 6 8.88 9.47 0.30
N ILE A 7 8.29 10.62 0.57
CA ILE A 7 7.89 11.07 1.91
C ILE A 7 6.46 11.66 1.84
N PRO A 8 5.42 10.85 2.06
CA PRO A 8 4.05 11.35 2.14
C PRO A 8 3.86 12.26 3.35
N CYS A 9 3.28 13.44 3.13
CA CYS A 9 3.08 14.49 4.13
C CYS A 9 1.62 14.97 4.13
N LEU A 10 1.10 15.25 5.33
CA LEU A 10 -0.15 15.97 5.56
C LEU A 10 -0.03 16.74 6.87
N ASP A 11 0.12 18.06 6.79
CA ASP A 11 0.31 18.96 7.93
C ASP A 11 1.49 18.52 8.84
N GLU A 12 2.69 18.48 8.28
CA GLU A 12 3.95 18.02 8.89
C GLU A 12 5.01 19.12 8.96
N GLU A 13 4.62 20.41 9.01
CA GLU A 13 5.54 21.56 9.10
C GLU A 13 6.58 21.42 10.22
N LEU A 14 6.18 20.84 11.36
CA LEU A 14 7.01 20.74 12.56
C LEU A 14 7.94 19.51 12.58
N THR A 15 7.57 18.44 11.89
CA THR A 15 8.20 17.11 11.96
C THR A 15 9.09 16.85 10.75
N LEU A 16 8.70 17.35 9.57
CA LEU A 16 9.45 17.18 8.34
C LEU A 16 10.92 17.62 8.43
N PRO A 17 11.32 18.74 9.08
CA PRO A 17 12.73 19.12 9.19
C PRO A 17 13.60 18.05 9.85
N ALA A 18 13.10 17.41 10.91
CA ALA A 18 13.82 16.37 11.61
C ALA A 18 13.96 15.10 10.76
N THR A 19 12.89 14.73 10.04
CA THR A 19 12.93 13.63 9.06
C THR A 19 13.97 13.89 7.98
N LEU A 20 13.93 15.06 7.34
CA LEU A 20 14.88 15.42 6.27
C LEU A 20 16.33 15.43 6.76
N ALA A 21 16.57 15.86 8.00
CA ALA A 21 17.91 15.85 8.59
C ALA A 21 18.47 14.44 8.84
N ASP A 22 17.59 13.45 9.03
CA ASP A 22 17.97 12.04 9.28
C ASP A 22 18.11 11.24 7.97
N LEU A 23 17.66 11.77 6.83
CA LEU A 23 17.72 11.09 5.54
C LEU A 23 19.09 11.22 4.88
N PRO A 24 19.61 10.14 4.26
CA PRO A 24 20.86 10.18 3.53
C PRO A 24 20.71 10.92 2.20
N ARG A 25 21.79 11.61 1.80
CA ARG A 25 22.00 12.14 0.44
C ARG A 25 22.95 11.28 -0.39
N GLU A 26 23.61 10.33 0.25
CA GLU A 26 24.53 9.40 -0.39
C GLU A 26 24.25 8.00 0.17
N VAL A 27 24.11 7.03 -0.73
CA VAL A 27 23.90 5.62 -0.38
C VAL A 27 24.72 4.76 -1.34
N GLU A 28 25.45 3.80 -0.80
CA GLU A 28 26.29 2.89 -1.60
C GLU A 28 25.45 2.17 -2.67
N GLY A 29 25.99 2.06 -3.89
CA GLY A 29 25.28 1.52 -5.06
C GLY A 29 24.48 2.54 -5.87
N PHE A 30 24.30 3.76 -5.35
CA PHE A 30 23.54 4.83 -6.02
C PHE A 30 24.42 6.02 -6.38
N THR A 31 24.31 6.47 -7.62
CA THR A 31 24.99 7.68 -8.12
C THR A 31 24.25 8.95 -7.72
N THR A 32 22.96 8.81 -7.41
CA THR A 32 22.06 9.93 -7.13
C THR A 32 21.01 9.47 -6.12
N VAL A 33 20.83 10.25 -5.06
CA VAL A 33 19.76 10.07 -4.06
C VAL A 33 18.97 11.38 -4.01
N GLU A 34 17.70 11.28 -4.38
CA GLU A 34 16.78 12.43 -4.40
C GLU A 34 15.62 12.19 -3.44
N TRP A 35 15.09 13.29 -2.91
CA TRP A 35 13.94 13.27 -2.02
C TRP A 35 12.70 13.78 -2.76
N LEU A 36 11.61 13.03 -2.61
CA LEU A 36 10.30 13.34 -3.17
C LEU A 36 9.30 13.51 -2.03
N VAL A 37 8.81 14.73 -1.81
CA VAL A 37 7.71 14.98 -0.88
C VAL A 37 6.39 14.88 -1.62
N ILE A 38 5.44 14.13 -1.05
CA ILE A 38 4.06 14.07 -1.53
C ILE A 38 3.19 14.82 -0.54
N ASP A 39 2.82 16.04 -0.87
CA ASP A 39 1.89 16.85 -0.09
C ASP A 39 0.45 16.42 -0.41
N ASP A 40 -0.21 15.75 0.54
CA ASP A 40 -1.60 15.28 0.43
C ASP A 40 -2.61 16.39 0.78
N GLY A 41 -2.37 17.60 0.27
CA GLY A 41 -3.21 18.78 0.48
C GLY A 41 -3.10 19.37 1.89
N SER A 42 -1.88 19.61 2.36
CA SER A 42 -1.64 20.28 3.64
C SER A 42 -2.20 21.71 3.65
N THR A 43 -2.56 22.15 4.85
CA THR A 43 -3.08 23.49 5.16
C THR A 43 -2.06 24.36 5.91
N ASP A 44 -0.95 23.77 6.35
CA ASP A 44 0.18 24.44 6.98
C ASP A 44 1.32 24.75 5.99
N ARG A 45 2.52 25.10 6.48
CA ARG A 45 3.68 25.42 5.64
C ARG A 45 4.54 24.20 5.28
N THR A 46 3.99 22.98 5.27
CA THR A 46 4.74 21.74 4.94
C THR A 46 5.54 21.88 3.64
N VAL A 47 4.94 22.41 2.57
CA VAL A 47 5.60 22.56 1.26
C VAL A 47 6.75 23.56 1.31
N ASP A 48 6.60 24.67 2.03
CA ASP A 48 7.66 25.68 2.16
C ASP A 48 8.84 25.13 2.97
N VAL A 49 8.54 24.36 4.02
CA VAL A 49 9.54 23.64 4.82
C VAL A 49 10.27 22.59 3.98
N ALA A 50 9.56 21.84 3.14
CA ALA A 50 10.16 20.87 2.22
C ALA A 50 11.19 21.54 1.29
N ARG A 51 10.81 22.67 0.67
CA ARG A 51 11.71 23.45 -0.20
C ARG A 51 12.92 23.99 0.57
N ALA A 52 12.70 24.57 1.74
CA ALA A 52 13.78 25.08 2.58
C ALA A 52 14.73 23.97 3.06
N GLY A 53 14.20 22.75 3.25
CA GLY A 53 14.96 21.55 3.60
C GLY A 53 15.69 20.87 2.43
N GLY A 54 15.66 21.48 1.23
CA GLY A 54 16.42 21.00 0.07
C GLY A 54 15.76 19.87 -0.70
N VAL A 55 14.49 19.54 -0.46
CA VAL A 55 13.79 18.47 -1.19
C VAL A 55 13.87 18.69 -2.70
N ASP A 56 14.12 17.64 -3.47
CA ASP A 56 14.37 17.74 -4.92
C ASP A 56 13.05 17.82 -5.72
N HIS A 57 12.04 17.07 -5.29
CA HIS A 57 10.77 16.91 -5.99
C HIS A 57 9.57 17.06 -5.07
N ILE A 58 8.50 17.69 -5.57
CA ILE A 58 7.25 17.84 -4.84
C ILE A 58 6.09 17.38 -5.72
N VAL A 59 5.29 16.46 -5.20
CA VAL A 59 3.95 16.14 -5.73
C VAL A 59 2.93 16.78 -4.81
N ARG A 60 2.17 17.76 -5.33
CA ARG A 60 1.23 18.55 -4.56
C ARG A 60 -0.22 18.25 -4.93
N LEU A 61 -0.89 17.51 -4.07
CA LEU A 61 -2.30 17.18 -4.25
C LEU A 61 -3.17 18.36 -3.78
N THR A 62 -4.24 18.65 -4.53
CA THR A 62 -5.12 19.80 -4.27
C THR A 62 -6.00 19.64 -3.03
N ASN A 63 -6.14 18.41 -2.54
CA ASN A 63 -6.97 18.03 -1.41
C ASN A 63 -6.48 16.71 -0.84
N ASN A 64 -6.78 16.44 0.42
CA ASN A 64 -6.49 15.17 1.07
C ASN A 64 -7.20 14.00 0.36
N ARG A 65 -6.39 13.13 -0.25
CA ARG A 65 -6.81 11.89 -0.91
C ARG A 65 -6.55 10.65 -0.05
N GLY A 66 -5.78 10.81 1.03
CA GLY A 66 -5.44 9.78 1.99
C GLY A 66 -4.09 9.13 1.69
N LEU A 67 -3.48 8.56 2.74
CA LEU A 67 -2.12 8.02 2.74
C LEU A 67 -1.81 7.07 1.57
N ALA A 68 -2.73 6.17 1.23
CA ALA A 68 -2.50 5.21 0.15
C ALA A 68 -2.53 5.85 -1.25
N ALA A 69 -3.34 6.90 -1.44
CA ALA A 69 -3.33 7.67 -2.68
C ALA A 69 -2.05 8.52 -2.79
N GLY A 70 -1.60 9.11 -1.69
CA GLY A 70 -0.30 9.79 -1.60
C GLY A 70 0.87 8.85 -1.94
N PHE A 71 0.90 7.67 -1.33
CA PHE A 71 1.89 6.62 -1.64
C PHE A 71 1.90 6.24 -3.13
N GLN A 72 0.72 6.06 -3.75
CA GLN A 72 0.65 5.74 -5.18
C GLN A 72 1.10 6.89 -6.07
N ALA A 73 0.73 8.13 -5.73
CA ALA A 73 1.18 9.31 -6.46
C ALA A 73 2.71 9.47 -6.39
N GLY A 74 3.30 9.22 -5.22
CA GLY A 74 4.75 9.22 -5.03
C GLY A 74 5.46 8.11 -5.80
N LEU A 75 4.92 6.88 -5.78
CA LEU A 75 5.46 5.75 -6.54
C LEU A 75 5.45 6.03 -8.05
N ASP A 76 4.33 6.55 -8.57
CA ASP A 76 4.19 6.90 -9.98
C ASP A 76 5.13 8.04 -10.40
N ALA A 77 5.22 9.09 -9.58
CA ALA A 77 6.11 10.20 -9.83
C ALA A 77 7.58 9.78 -9.78
N ALA A 78 7.99 8.97 -8.80
CA ALA A 78 9.36 8.48 -8.70
C ALA A 78 9.76 7.64 -9.92
N LEU A 79 8.86 6.79 -10.44
CA LEU A 79 9.11 6.05 -11.68
C LEU A 79 9.30 6.98 -12.90
N LYS A 80 8.45 8.01 -13.02
CA LYS A 80 8.51 9.02 -14.10
C LYS A 80 9.72 9.94 -13.99
N LEU A 81 10.25 10.13 -12.78
CA LEU A 81 11.51 10.83 -12.49
C LEU A 81 12.75 9.92 -12.65
N GLY A 82 12.58 8.69 -13.13
CA GLY A 82 13.67 7.79 -13.48
C GLY A 82 14.27 7.00 -12.32
N ALA A 83 13.54 6.79 -11.22
CA ALA A 83 14.01 5.95 -10.12
C ALA A 83 14.27 4.50 -10.57
N ASP A 84 15.43 3.96 -10.17
CA ASP A 84 15.73 2.53 -10.24
C ASP A 84 15.28 1.80 -8.96
N VAL A 85 15.37 2.50 -7.83
CA VAL A 85 14.90 2.05 -6.52
C VAL A 85 14.13 3.17 -5.84
N ILE A 86 13.04 2.81 -5.18
CA ILE A 86 12.17 3.74 -4.47
C ILE A 86 12.10 3.30 -3.02
N VAL A 87 12.41 4.20 -2.09
CA VAL A 87 12.22 3.98 -0.65
C VAL A 87 11.06 4.83 -0.19
N ASN A 88 10.11 4.25 0.53
CA ASN A 88 9.07 4.98 1.23
C ASN A 88 9.42 5.13 2.72
N THR A 89 9.25 6.32 3.27
CA THR A 89 9.33 6.60 4.71
C THR A 89 8.18 7.54 5.14
N ASP A 90 7.99 7.70 6.44
CA ASP A 90 6.97 8.57 7.02
C ASP A 90 7.59 9.94 7.40
N ALA A 91 6.79 11.02 7.32
CA ALA A 91 7.24 12.38 7.58
C ALA A 91 7.40 12.75 9.07
N ASP A 92 7.04 11.86 10.00
CA ASP A 92 7.03 12.13 11.44
C ASP A 92 8.32 11.73 12.18
N ASN A 93 9.34 11.34 11.42
CA ASN A 93 10.66 10.89 11.85
C ASN A 93 10.65 9.63 12.73
N GLN A 94 9.60 8.78 12.70
CA GLN A 94 9.59 7.55 13.50
C GLN A 94 10.57 6.48 13.01
N TYR A 95 10.89 6.46 11.72
CA TYR A 95 11.92 5.57 11.17
C TYR A 95 13.28 6.27 11.19
N PHE A 96 14.31 5.52 11.57
CA PHE A 96 15.68 6.01 11.49
C PHE A 96 16.15 6.01 10.02
N GLY A 97 16.35 7.19 9.44
CA GLY A 97 16.74 7.36 8.04
C GLY A 97 18.09 6.74 7.70
N GLY A 98 18.99 6.63 8.70
CA GLY A 98 20.26 5.91 8.58
C GLY A 98 20.15 4.41 8.29
N ASP A 99 18.96 3.82 8.39
CA ASP A 99 18.71 2.42 8.03
C ASP A 99 18.26 2.23 6.56
N ILE A 100 18.12 3.30 5.77
CA ILE A 100 17.85 3.20 4.32
C ILE A 100 18.88 2.31 3.59
N PRO A 101 20.20 2.41 3.84
CA PRO A 101 21.19 1.50 3.27
C PRO A 101 20.84 0.02 3.50
N LYS A 102 20.32 -0.34 4.68
CA LYS A 102 19.90 -1.73 4.99
C LYS A 102 18.72 -2.18 4.13
N LEU A 103 17.77 -1.29 3.85
CA LEU A 103 16.62 -1.60 3.01
C LEU A 103 17.01 -1.82 1.55
N VAL A 104 17.95 -1.03 1.03
CA VAL A 104 18.30 -1.08 -0.40
C VAL A 104 19.38 -2.12 -0.71
N ALA A 105 20.20 -2.54 0.27
CA ALA A 105 21.28 -3.50 0.04
C ALA A 105 20.79 -4.81 -0.63
N PRO A 106 19.71 -5.47 -0.17
CA PRO A 106 19.21 -6.69 -0.81
C PRO A 106 18.72 -6.46 -2.24
N ILE A 107 18.21 -5.26 -2.55
CA ILE A 107 17.78 -4.88 -3.90
C ILE A 107 18.98 -4.68 -4.82
N VAL A 108 20.01 -3.97 -4.33
CA VAL A 108 21.26 -3.75 -5.08
C VAL A 108 21.98 -5.07 -5.35
N ALA A 109 21.92 -6.02 -4.40
CA ALA A 109 22.49 -7.36 -4.54
C ALA A 109 21.69 -8.26 -5.51
N GLY A 110 20.45 -7.89 -5.86
CA GLY A 110 19.55 -8.71 -6.69
C GLY A 110 18.86 -9.85 -5.93
N ASP A 111 18.89 -9.83 -4.59
CA ASP A 111 18.27 -10.85 -3.73
C ASP A 111 16.80 -10.56 -3.41
N ALA A 112 16.35 -9.32 -3.62
CA ALA A 112 14.98 -8.89 -3.36
C ALA A 112 14.51 -7.84 -4.37
N ASP A 113 13.23 -7.87 -4.69
CA ASP A 113 12.53 -6.85 -5.44
C ASP A 113 11.81 -5.85 -4.51
N MET A 114 11.43 -6.31 -3.31
CA MET A 114 10.79 -5.51 -2.27
C MET A 114 11.39 -5.86 -0.91
N VAL A 115 11.73 -4.83 -0.13
CA VAL A 115 12.27 -5.00 1.23
C VAL A 115 11.42 -4.23 2.22
N VAL A 116 11.04 -4.87 3.32
CA VAL A 116 10.24 -4.27 4.40
C VAL A 116 11.11 -4.10 5.65
N GLY A 117 11.08 -2.91 6.24
CA GLY A 117 11.74 -2.67 7.52
C GLY A 117 10.95 -3.30 8.66
N ASP A 118 11.54 -4.27 9.35
CA ASP A 118 10.99 -4.87 10.57
C ASP A 118 11.38 -4.06 11.80
N ARG A 119 10.38 -3.41 12.42
CA ARG A 119 10.56 -2.66 13.69
C ARG A 119 10.78 -3.59 14.90
N GLN A 120 10.80 -4.90 14.69
CA GLN A 120 10.97 -5.94 15.71
C GLN A 120 9.94 -5.81 16.85
N THR A 121 8.70 -5.43 16.52
CA THR A 121 7.65 -5.15 17.52
C THR A 121 7.28 -6.36 18.39
N ASP A 122 7.59 -7.58 17.93
CA ASP A 122 7.45 -8.82 18.68
C ASP A 122 8.36 -8.92 19.93
N SER A 123 9.38 -8.06 20.03
CA SER A 123 10.27 -7.94 21.21
C SER A 123 9.69 -7.10 22.35
N ILE A 124 8.53 -6.43 22.16
CA ILE A 124 7.95 -5.53 23.16
C ILE A 124 7.25 -6.34 24.27
N MET A 125 7.84 -6.30 25.46
CA MET A 125 7.65 -7.29 26.55
C MET A 125 6.30 -7.24 27.32
N HIS A 126 5.39 -6.29 27.05
CA HIS A 126 4.27 -5.96 27.95
C HIS A 126 2.86 -6.39 27.53
N PHE A 127 2.71 -7.50 26.80
CA PHE A 127 1.38 -8.03 26.42
C PHE A 127 0.92 -9.21 27.28
N SER A 128 -0.37 -9.18 27.69
CA SER A 128 -1.02 -10.31 28.37
C SER A 128 -1.10 -11.56 27.46
N PRO A 129 -1.18 -12.78 28.01
CA PRO A 129 -1.16 -14.02 27.21
C PRO A 129 -2.24 -14.08 26.12
N LEU A 130 -3.42 -13.52 26.37
CA LEU A 130 -4.51 -13.43 25.39
C LEU A 130 -4.16 -12.50 24.22
N LYS A 131 -3.53 -11.35 24.51
CA LYS A 131 -3.08 -10.41 23.48
C LYS A 131 -1.98 -11.03 22.61
N LYS A 132 -1.04 -11.77 23.22
CA LYS A 132 -0.01 -12.54 22.48
C LYS A 132 -0.61 -13.60 21.56
N ARG A 133 -1.67 -14.31 21.99
CA ARG A 133 -2.37 -15.28 21.13
C ARG A 133 -3.12 -14.61 19.97
N LEU A 134 -3.81 -13.50 20.22
CA LEU A 134 -4.49 -12.74 19.17
C LEU A 134 -3.51 -12.13 18.17
N GLN A 135 -2.36 -11.63 18.63
CA GLN A 135 -1.28 -11.14 17.77
C GLN A 135 -0.73 -12.26 16.89
N LYS A 136 -0.38 -13.42 17.46
CA LYS A 136 0.08 -14.58 16.68
C LYS A 136 -0.94 -15.04 15.64
N LEU A 137 -2.23 -15.05 15.98
CA LEU A 137 -3.30 -15.38 15.04
C LEU A 137 -3.41 -14.32 13.93
N GLY A 138 -3.36 -13.04 14.27
CA GLY A 138 -3.36 -11.94 13.30
C GLY A 138 -2.18 -12.03 12.33
N SER A 139 -0.96 -12.19 12.85
CA SER A 139 0.25 -12.37 12.04
C SER A 139 0.18 -13.62 11.17
N TRP A 140 -0.37 -14.74 11.68
CA TRP A 140 -0.59 -15.95 10.89
C TRP A 140 -1.58 -15.71 9.73
N VAL A 141 -2.70 -15.04 9.99
CA VAL A 141 -3.67 -14.70 8.93
C VAL A 141 -3.02 -13.81 7.87
N VAL A 142 -2.24 -12.80 8.28
CA VAL A 142 -1.57 -11.92 7.31
C VAL A 142 -0.54 -12.67 6.49
N ARG A 143 0.29 -13.54 7.10
CA ARG A 143 1.25 -14.39 6.39
C ARG A 143 0.56 -15.36 5.42
N GLN A 144 -0.56 -15.93 5.82
CA GLN A 144 -1.34 -16.82 4.95
C GLN A 144 -1.99 -16.06 3.79
N ALA A 145 -2.45 -14.84 4.02
CA ALA A 145 -3.04 -13.99 3.00
C ALA A 145 -1.99 -13.44 2.01
N SER A 146 -0.79 -13.15 2.50
CA SER A 146 0.28 -12.58 1.69
C SER A 146 1.17 -13.62 1.03
N GLU A 147 1.19 -14.87 1.51
CA GLU A 147 2.15 -15.90 1.09
C GLU A 147 3.61 -15.46 1.24
N THR A 148 3.88 -14.48 2.12
CA THR A 148 5.23 -13.95 2.38
C THR A 148 5.69 -14.26 3.81
N GLY A 149 7.02 -14.32 4.00
CA GLY A 149 7.66 -14.51 5.30
C GLY A 149 7.76 -13.25 6.16
N VAL A 150 7.29 -12.10 5.67
CA VAL A 150 7.53 -10.77 6.26
C VAL A 150 7.06 -10.70 7.72
N SER A 151 7.96 -10.22 8.59
CA SER A 151 7.73 -10.08 10.02
C SER A 151 6.77 -8.93 10.36
N ASP A 152 7.07 -7.70 9.89
CA ASP A 152 6.23 -6.51 10.13
C ASP A 152 5.48 -6.06 8.87
N THR A 153 4.30 -6.64 8.67
CA THR A 153 3.48 -6.34 7.49
C THR A 153 2.86 -4.94 7.48
N THR A 154 2.96 -4.21 8.59
CA THR A 154 2.35 -2.88 8.76
C THR A 154 3.35 -1.74 8.69
N SER A 155 4.65 -2.05 8.68
CA SER A 155 5.71 -1.06 8.52
C SER A 155 5.55 -0.32 7.19
N GLY A 156 5.66 1.00 7.24
CA GLY A 156 5.66 1.88 6.07
C GLY A 156 7.05 2.08 5.48
N PHE A 157 8.10 1.70 6.21
CA PHE A 157 9.48 1.85 5.77
C PHE A 157 9.87 0.69 4.85
N ARG A 158 9.92 0.97 3.55
CA ARG A 158 10.00 -0.08 2.51
C ARG A 158 10.81 0.39 1.33
N ALA A 159 11.53 -0.53 0.71
CA ALA A 159 12.18 -0.31 -0.57
C ALA A 159 11.57 -1.18 -1.66
N TYR A 160 11.54 -0.67 -2.89
CA TYR A 160 11.06 -1.35 -4.08
C TYR A 160 12.04 -1.10 -5.21
N ASN A 161 12.40 -2.15 -5.95
CA ASN A 161 13.06 -1.95 -7.24
C ASN A 161 12.04 -1.44 -8.27
N ARG A 162 12.56 -1.00 -9.42
CA ARG A 162 11.75 -0.43 -10.50
C ARG A 162 10.65 -1.38 -10.99
N GLU A 163 10.96 -2.66 -11.16
CA GLU A 163 10.01 -3.65 -11.68
C GLU A 163 8.88 -3.94 -10.71
N ALA A 164 9.17 -4.09 -9.40
CA ALA A 164 8.15 -4.21 -8.37
C ALA A 164 7.27 -2.95 -8.31
N ALA A 165 7.88 -1.76 -8.35
CA ALA A 165 7.15 -0.50 -8.32
C ALA A 165 6.19 -0.35 -9.52
N ILE A 166 6.59 -0.78 -10.72
CA ILE A 166 5.73 -0.74 -11.92
C ILE A 166 4.49 -1.62 -11.72
N GLN A 167 4.65 -2.82 -11.17
CA GLN A 167 3.57 -3.80 -11.01
C GLN A 167 2.61 -3.49 -9.85
N LEU A 168 3.06 -2.71 -8.86
CA LEU A 168 2.26 -2.36 -7.69
C LEU A 168 1.17 -1.34 -8.03
N ALA A 169 -0.06 -1.70 -7.70
CA ALA A 169 -1.25 -0.87 -7.88
C ALA A 169 -2.11 -0.89 -6.61
N VAL A 170 -1.80 -0.02 -5.64
CA VAL A 170 -2.58 0.07 -4.40
C VAL A 170 -3.87 0.83 -4.67
N VAL A 171 -5.02 0.18 -4.49
CA VAL A 171 -6.34 0.78 -4.77
C VAL A 171 -7.08 1.17 -3.48
N SER A 172 -6.66 0.59 -2.35
CA SER A 172 -7.27 0.86 -1.04
C SER A 172 -7.10 2.33 -0.63
N LYS A 173 -8.16 2.91 -0.06
CA LYS A 173 -8.10 4.24 0.59
C LYS A 173 -7.57 4.18 2.03
N PHE A 174 -7.41 2.98 2.60
CA PHE A 174 -7.22 2.81 4.04
C PHE A 174 -5.76 2.56 4.43
N THR A 175 -5.09 1.62 3.76
CA THR A 175 -3.69 1.32 4.00
C THR A 175 -3.07 0.73 2.75
N TYR A 176 -1.89 1.23 2.39
CA TYR A 176 -1.09 0.65 1.32
C TYR A 176 -0.25 -0.53 1.82
N THR A 177 0.02 -0.63 3.13
CA THR A 177 1.02 -1.56 3.66
C THR A 177 0.61 -3.02 3.54
N LEU A 178 -0.64 -3.34 3.87
CA LEU A 178 -1.17 -4.70 3.73
C LEU A 178 -1.40 -5.08 2.26
N GLU A 179 -1.94 -4.15 1.47
CA GLU A 179 -2.27 -4.41 0.07
C GLU A 179 -1.01 -4.65 -0.76
N SER A 180 0.04 -3.84 -0.59
CA SER A 180 1.28 -4.00 -1.34
C SER A 180 2.01 -5.31 -1.04
N ILE A 181 2.01 -5.81 0.20
CA ILE A 181 2.64 -7.11 0.52
C ILE A 181 1.83 -8.26 -0.11
N ILE A 182 0.50 -8.19 -0.04
CA ILE A 182 -0.35 -9.24 -0.62
C ILE A 182 -0.22 -9.25 -2.14
N GLN A 183 -0.14 -8.08 -2.77
CA GLN A 183 0.18 -8.00 -4.20
C GLN A 183 1.57 -8.54 -4.51
N ALA A 184 2.60 -8.16 -3.73
CA ALA A 184 3.96 -8.62 -3.94
C ALA A 184 4.06 -10.16 -3.90
N GLY A 185 3.45 -10.80 -2.91
CA GLY A 185 3.41 -12.27 -2.84
C GLY A 185 2.68 -12.90 -4.04
N LYS A 186 1.53 -12.36 -4.44
CA LYS A 186 0.76 -12.88 -5.58
C LYS A 186 1.39 -12.60 -6.95
N LEU A 187 2.23 -11.57 -7.06
CA LEU A 187 3.00 -11.23 -8.25
C LEU A 187 4.35 -11.95 -8.32
N LEU A 188 4.65 -12.83 -7.35
CA LEU A 188 5.94 -13.54 -7.25
C LEU A 188 7.15 -12.60 -7.17
N VAL A 189 6.95 -11.43 -6.58
CA VAL A 189 8.00 -10.45 -6.26
C VAL A 189 8.84 -11.05 -5.12
N ALA A 190 10.17 -11.01 -5.24
CA ALA A 190 11.05 -11.47 -4.17
C ALA A 190 10.97 -10.48 -2.98
N VAL A 191 10.32 -10.88 -1.89
CA VAL A 191 10.14 -10.05 -0.70
C VAL A 191 11.05 -10.49 0.44
N GLN A 192 11.80 -9.55 1.03
CA GLN A 192 12.57 -9.77 2.24
C GLN A 192 12.22 -8.75 3.33
N ASP A 193 12.58 -9.04 4.58
CA ASP A 193 12.55 -8.07 5.67
C ASP A 193 13.92 -7.91 6.33
N VAL A 194 14.21 -6.69 6.78
CA VAL A 194 15.45 -6.35 7.48
C VAL A 194 15.13 -5.64 8.79
N PRO A 195 15.85 -5.92 9.89
CA PRO A 195 15.62 -5.24 11.15
C PRO A 195 16.02 -3.76 11.04
N ILE A 196 15.12 -2.89 11.51
CA ILE A 196 15.32 -1.44 11.49
C ILE A 196 15.09 -0.82 12.87
N SER A 197 15.74 0.31 13.07
CA SER A 197 15.68 1.12 14.27
C SER A 197 14.55 2.14 14.16
N THR A 198 13.93 2.48 15.29
CA THR A 198 12.89 3.51 15.36
C THR A 198 13.35 4.64 16.28
N ASN A 199 13.15 5.88 15.84
CA ASN A 199 13.35 7.05 16.67
C ASN A 199 12.23 7.18 17.72
N PRO A 200 12.44 7.97 18.79
CA PRO A 200 11.39 8.25 19.77
C PRO A 200 10.18 8.92 19.14
N LYS A 201 8.98 8.58 19.61
CA LYS A 201 7.75 9.21 19.12
C LYS A 201 7.75 10.71 19.40
N THR A 202 7.61 11.50 18.34
CA THR A 202 7.49 12.95 18.40
C THR A 202 6.05 13.40 18.66
N ARG A 203 5.05 12.61 18.22
CA ARG A 203 3.61 12.86 18.40
C ARG A 203 2.78 11.57 18.42
N GLU A 204 1.54 11.66 18.88
CA GLU A 204 0.58 10.54 18.81
C GLU A 204 0.12 10.27 17.38
N SER A 205 -0.25 9.01 17.10
CA SER A 205 -0.64 8.57 15.76
C SER A 205 -1.97 9.20 15.32
N ARG A 206 -1.97 9.90 14.18
CA ARG A 206 -3.20 10.41 13.53
C ARG A 206 -4.02 9.29 12.87
N LEU A 207 -3.42 8.11 12.62
CA LEU A 207 -4.11 7.00 11.96
C LEU A 207 -5.12 6.29 12.88
N PHE A 208 -4.89 6.26 14.20
CA PHE A 208 -5.71 5.46 15.12
C PHE A 208 -6.03 6.18 16.43
N PRO A 209 -7.32 6.36 16.77
CA PRO A 209 -7.73 7.05 17.99
C PRO A 209 -7.56 6.21 19.26
N SER A 210 -7.40 4.88 19.14
CA SER A 210 -7.15 3.98 20.27
C SER A 210 -6.64 2.61 19.81
N MET A 211 -6.03 1.84 20.73
CA MET A 211 -5.56 0.48 20.46
C MET A 211 -6.70 -0.50 20.14
N SER A 212 -7.89 -0.34 20.74
CA SER A 212 -9.06 -1.17 20.41
C SER A 212 -9.64 -0.83 19.04
N ALA A 213 -9.67 0.45 18.67
CA ALA A 213 -10.04 0.89 17.33
C ALA A 213 -9.02 0.38 16.28
N TYR A 214 -7.73 0.39 16.62
CA TYR A 214 -6.66 -0.18 15.81
C TYR A 214 -6.91 -1.67 15.55
N VAL A 215 -7.07 -2.50 16.59
CA VAL A 215 -7.29 -3.94 16.42
C VAL A 215 -8.55 -4.22 15.60
N ARG A 216 -9.70 -3.62 15.96
CA ARG A 216 -10.97 -3.84 15.23
C ARG A 216 -10.86 -3.47 13.75
N ARG A 217 -10.29 -2.30 13.45
CA ARG A 217 -10.12 -1.84 12.06
C ARG A 217 -9.15 -2.74 11.31
N ASN A 218 -8.03 -3.13 11.90
CA ASN A 218 -7.07 -4.05 11.26
C ASN A 218 -7.70 -5.42 11.00
N THR A 219 -8.44 -6.00 11.95
CA THR A 219 -9.15 -7.27 11.73
C THR A 219 -10.12 -7.18 10.55
N VAL A 220 -10.92 -6.11 10.48
CA VAL A 220 -11.85 -5.89 9.36
C VAL A 220 -11.11 -5.68 8.05
N SER A 221 -10.00 -4.92 8.06
CA SER A 221 -9.17 -4.71 6.87
C SER A 221 -8.55 -6.02 6.39
N ILE A 222 -7.97 -6.82 7.28
CA ILE A 222 -7.39 -8.13 6.96
C ILE A 222 -8.46 -9.05 6.37
N PHE A 223 -9.63 -9.15 7.01
CA PHE A 223 -10.74 -9.95 6.50
C PHE A 223 -11.21 -9.47 5.12
N ARG A 224 -11.39 -8.15 4.96
CA ARG A 224 -11.79 -7.54 3.68
C ARG A 224 -10.78 -7.83 2.59
N ILE A 225 -9.49 -7.67 2.88
CA ILE A 225 -8.42 -7.93 1.92
C ILE A 225 -8.38 -9.43 1.59
N TYR A 226 -8.39 -10.31 2.59
CA TYR A 226 -8.40 -11.76 2.34
C TYR A 226 -9.61 -12.19 1.50
N ALA A 227 -10.81 -11.68 1.80
CA ALA A 227 -12.00 -11.94 0.99
C ALA A 227 -11.90 -11.36 -0.43
N GLN A 228 -11.11 -10.32 -0.66
CA GLN A 228 -10.87 -9.73 -1.98
C GLN A 228 -9.86 -10.52 -2.82
N TYR A 229 -8.89 -11.18 -2.18
CA TYR A 229 -7.85 -11.96 -2.85
C TYR A 229 -8.17 -13.46 -2.93
N GLU A 230 -8.92 -14.00 -1.98
CA GLU A 230 -9.32 -15.41 -1.90
C GLU A 230 -10.84 -15.56 -1.68
N PRO A 231 -11.70 -14.92 -2.50
CA PRO A 231 -13.15 -14.89 -2.30
C PRO A 231 -13.74 -16.29 -2.26
N LEU A 232 -13.34 -17.17 -3.18
CA LEU A 232 -13.87 -18.52 -3.27
C LEU A 232 -13.65 -19.28 -1.96
N ARG A 233 -12.43 -19.23 -1.40
CA ARG A 233 -12.11 -19.91 -0.12
C ARG A 233 -12.96 -19.35 1.02
N VAL A 234 -13.10 -18.04 1.13
CA VAL A 234 -13.87 -17.40 2.21
C VAL A 234 -15.35 -17.79 2.15
N PHE A 235 -15.98 -17.57 1.01
CA PHE A 235 -17.43 -17.75 0.87
C PHE A 235 -17.82 -19.23 0.82
N MET A 236 -17.00 -20.11 0.22
CA MET A 236 -17.26 -21.55 0.25
C MET A 236 -17.10 -22.13 1.66
N THR A 237 -16.12 -21.66 2.45
CA THR A 237 -16.00 -22.09 3.85
C THR A 237 -17.23 -21.69 4.65
N LEU A 238 -17.73 -20.45 4.48
CA LEU A 238 -18.96 -20.00 5.13
C LEU A 238 -20.19 -20.81 4.67
N ALA A 239 -20.29 -21.11 3.38
CA ALA A 239 -21.35 -21.95 2.84
C ALA A 239 -21.34 -23.35 3.48
N VAL A 240 -20.17 -24.00 3.58
CA VAL A 240 -20.02 -25.32 4.23
C VAL A 240 -20.43 -25.25 5.70
N VAL A 241 -20.01 -24.21 6.44
CA VAL A 241 -20.42 -24.03 7.84
C VAL A 241 -21.94 -23.91 7.97
N LEU A 242 -22.59 -23.14 7.09
CA LEU A 242 -24.05 -23.00 7.07
C LEU A 242 -24.76 -24.30 6.69
N ILE A 243 -24.22 -25.09 5.75
CA ILE A 243 -24.74 -26.42 5.42
C ILE A 243 -24.68 -27.34 6.64
N VAL A 244 -23.53 -27.41 7.32
CA VAL A 244 -23.37 -28.21 8.53
C VAL A 244 -24.34 -27.75 9.62
N ALA A 245 -24.53 -26.44 9.79
CA ALA A 245 -25.50 -25.89 10.72
C ALA A 245 -26.95 -26.23 10.35
N ALA A 246 -27.29 -26.26 9.05
CA ALA A 246 -28.62 -26.64 8.55
C ALA A 246 -28.94 -28.13 8.79
N LEU A 247 -27.93 -29.00 8.80
CA LEU A 247 -28.09 -30.42 9.08
C LEU A 247 -28.56 -30.71 10.51
N ILE A 248 -28.27 -29.83 11.48
CA ILE A 248 -28.69 -30.01 12.88
C ILE A 248 -30.24 -29.99 13.04
N PRO A 249 -30.96 -28.91 12.64
CA PRO A 249 -32.40 -28.87 12.75
C PRO A 249 -33.09 -29.86 11.79
N TRP A 250 -32.52 -30.13 10.61
CA TRP A 250 -33.02 -31.17 9.72
C TRP A 250 -32.87 -32.57 10.31
N GLY A 251 -31.75 -32.88 10.96
CA GLY A 251 -31.56 -34.14 11.68
C GLY A 251 -32.57 -34.30 12.81
N ARG A 252 -32.82 -33.22 13.59
CA ARG A 252 -33.86 -33.22 14.63
C ARG A 252 -35.26 -33.49 14.06
N TRP A 253 -35.61 -32.81 12.97
CA TRP A 253 -36.89 -33.02 12.29
C TRP A 253 -37.00 -34.45 11.73
N PHE A 254 -35.93 -34.98 11.14
CA PHE A 254 -35.90 -36.33 10.58
C PHE A 254 -36.11 -37.40 11.64
N ILE A 255 -35.45 -37.28 12.81
CA ILE A 255 -35.66 -38.19 13.94
C ILE A 255 -37.11 -38.14 14.43
N ALA A 256 -37.69 -36.94 14.58
CA ALA A 256 -39.08 -36.79 15.00
C ALA A 256 -40.07 -37.35 13.98
N TRP A 257 -39.78 -37.20 12.68
CA TRP A 257 -40.59 -37.76 11.60
C TRP A 257 -40.61 -39.28 11.61
N VAL A 258 -39.47 -39.93 11.87
CA VAL A 258 -39.38 -41.39 12.03
C VAL A 258 -40.15 -41.90 13.27
N GLN A 259 -40.35 -41.05 14.28
CA GLN A 259 -41.09 -41.35 15.50
C GLN A 259 -42.60 -41.03 15.40
N ASP A 260 -43.12 -40.78 14.20
CA ASP A 260 -44.51 -40.34 13.94
C ASP A 260 -44.91 -39.00 14.62
N ASP A 261 -43.94 -38.20 15.07
CA ASP A 261 -44.12 -36.86 15.67
C ASP A 261 -43.53 -35.73 14.79
N GLY A 262 -43.43 -35.99 13.48
CA GLY A 262 -42.84 -35.05 12.53
C GLY A 262 -43.65 -33.75 12.36
N ALA A 263 -44.97 -33.81 12.57
CA ALA A 263 -45.87 -32.66 12.44
C ALA A 263 -45.63 -31.59 13.52
N GLY A 264 -45.15 -31.98 14.71
CA GLY A 264 -44.82 -31.04 15.79
C GLY A 264 -43.55 -30.20 15.54
N HIS A 265 -42.76 -30.56 14.52
CA HIS A 265 -41.39 -30.09 14.37
C HIS A 265 -41.11 -29.33 13.07
N VAL A 266 -42.15 -28.86 12.38
CA VAL A 266 -42.05 -28.14 11.10
C VAL A 266 -41.16 -26.89 11.21
N GLN A 267 -41.06 -26.23 12.37
CA GLN A 267 -40.16 -25.08 12.52
C GLN A 267 -38.69 -25.46 12.31
N SER A 268 -38.29 -26.69 12.67
CA SER A 268 -36.93 -27.18 12.42
C SER A 268 -36.68 -27.44 10.94
N LEU A 269 -37.68 -27.94 10.20
CA LEU A 269 -37.58 -28.08 8.75
C LEU A 269 -37.40 -26.71 8.07
N ILE A 270 -38.22 -25.72 8.46
CA ILE A 270 -38.16 -24.35 7.92
C ILE A 270 -36.81 -23.70 8.26
N PHE A 271 -36.37 -23.78 9.52
CA PHE A 271 -35.11 -23.18 9.94
C PHE A 271 -33.90 -23.79 9.21
N GLY A 272 -33.87 -25.12 9.04
CA GLY A 272 -32.85 -25.78 8.22
C GLY A 272 -32.88 -25.34 6.76
N ALA A 273 -34.07 -25.18 6.16
CA ALA A 273 -34.21 -24.69 4.80
C ALA A 273 -33.73 -23.23 4.63
N VAL A 274 -33.99 -22.35 5.60
CA VAL A 274 -33.47 -20.97 5.60
C VAL A 274 -31.95 -20.97 5.65
N LEU A 275 -31.34 -21.76 6.54
CA LEU A 275 -29.88 -21.87 6.64
C LEU A 275 -29.26 -22.44 5.36
N PHE A 276 -29.88 -23.45 4.76
CA PHE A 276 -29.43 -24.03 3.50
C PHE A 276 -29.51 -23.03 2.34
N ASN A 277 -30.61 -22.29 2.22
CA ASN A 277 -30.72 -21.22 1.22
C ASN A 277 -29.66 -20.14 1.42
N ALA A 278 -29.38 -19.75 2.67
CA ALA A 278 -28.28 -18.83 2.97
C ALA A 278 -26.93 -19.41 2.52
N ALA A 279 -26.69 -20.71 2.70
CA ALA A 279 -25.47 -21.36 2.24
C ALA A 279 -25.33 -21.34 0.70
N VAL A 280 -26.41 -21.61 -0.04
CA VAL A 280 -26.42 -21.54 -1.51
C VAL A 280 -26.10 -20.12 -1.98
N VAL A 281 -26.70 -19.10 -1.35
CA VAL A 281 -26.38 -17.69 -1.66
C VAL A 281 -24.92 -17.38 -1.37
N MET A 282 -24.35 -17.87 -0.25
CA MET A 282 -22.92 -17.70 0.05
C MET A 282 -22.04 -18.37 -0.99
N ALA A 283 -22.35 -19.60 -1.42
CA ALA A 283 -21.60 -20.28 -2.48
C ALA A 283 -21.65 -19.51 -3.81
N ALA A 284 -22.82 -19.00 -4.19
CA ALA A 284 -22.98 -18.18 -5.39
C ALA A 284 -22.18 -16.87 -5.31
N LEU A 285 -22.16 -16.20 -4.16
CA LEU A 285 -21.31 -15.03 -3.90
C LEU A 285 -19.82 -15.38 -4.02
N GLY A 286 -19.42 -16.58 -3.60
CA GLY A 286 -18.05 -17.08 -3.79
C GLY A 286 -17.64 -17.17 -5.25
N VAL A 287 -18.50 -17.73 -6.11
CA VAL A 287 -18.26 -17.81 -7.56
C VAL A 287 -18.20 -16.42 -8.19
N ILE A 288 -19.13 -15.52 -7.85
CA ILE A 288 -19.12 -14.14 -8.36
C ILE A 288 -17.84 -13.42 -7.91
N GLY A 289 -17.46 -13.60 -6.64
CA GLY A 289 -16.23 -13.03 -6.10
C GLY A 289 -14.99 -13.51 -6.85
N ASP A 290 -14.92 -14.80 -7.21
CA ASP A 290 -13.82 -15.37 -7.99
C ASP A 290 -13.72 -14.76 -9.41
N LEU A 291 -14.86 -14.58 -10.08
CA LEU A 291 -14.90 -13.89 -11.38
C LEU A 291 -14.43 -12.44 -11.27
N LEU A 292 -14.84 -11.71 -10.23
CA LEU A 292 -14.39 -10.34 -9.96
C LEU A 292 -12.89 -10.28 -9.63
N HIS A 293 -12.37 -11.28 -8.92
CA HIS A 293 -10.93 -11.42 -8.70
C HIS A 293 -10.19 -11.57 -10.04
N GLY A 294 -10.66 -12.44 -10.92
CA GLY A 294 -10.11 -12.60 -12.28
C GLY A 294 -10.13 -11.30 -13.09
N GLN A 295 -11.24 -10.56 -13.06
CA GLN A 295 -11.34 -9.24 -13.70
C GLN A 295 -10.32 -8.25 -13.13
N ARG A 296 -10.16 -8.20 -11.80
CA ARG A 296 -9.21 -7.31 -11.14
C ARG A 296 -7.78 -7.60 -11.57
N MET A 297 -7.39 -8.88 -11.63
CA MET A 297 -6.06 -9.28 -12.09
C MET A 297 -5.81 -8.82 -13.54
N MET A 298 -6.81 -8.91 -14.41
CA MET A 298 -6.71 -8.38 -15.77
C MET A 298 -6.54 -6.86 -15.80
N THR A 299 -7.31 -6.11 -15.01
CA THR A 299 -7.16 -4.66 -14.87
C THR A 299 -5.78 -4.26 -14.35
N GLN A 300 -5.23 -5.01 -13.38
CA GLN A 300 -3.89 -4.75 -12.85
C GLN A 300 -2.81 -4.95 -13.93
N ARG A 301 -2.91 -6.00 -14.76
CA ARG A 301 -2.00 -6.19 -15.90
C ARG A 301 -2.12 -5.10 -16.96
N VAL A 302 -3.33 -4.59 -17.19
CA VAL A 302 -3.54 -3.45 -18.09
C VAL A 302 -2.89 -2.19 -17.52
N PHE A 303 -3.09 -1.94 -16.22
CA PHE A 303 -2.46 -0.81 -15.53
C PHE A 303 -0.92 -0.87 -15.61
N GLU A 304 -0.32 -2.03 -15.36
CA GLU A 304 1.12 -2.23 -15.52
C GLU A 304 1.59 -1.89 -16.95
N LYS A 305 0.89 -2.40 -17.97
CA LYS A 305 1.22 -2.12 -19.38
C LYS A 305 1.09 -0.65 -19.73
N VAL A 306 0.02 0.00 -19.28
CA VAL A 306 -0.20 1.45 -19.48
C VAL A 306 0.92 2.24 -18.82
N ARG A 307 1.27 1.92 -17.58
CA ARG A 307 2.40 2.56 -16.88
C ARG A 307 3.72 2.37 -17.64
N ARG A 308 4.00 1.18 -18.16
CA ARG A 308 5.20 0.97 -19.00
C ARG A 308 5.19 1.84 -20.26
N ILE A 309 4.04 1.98 -20.92
CA ILE A 309 3.89 2.86 -22.09
C ILE A 309 4.11 4.32 -21.69
N GLU A 310 3.51 4.79 -20.59
CA GLU A 310 3.73 6.16 -20.10
C GLU A 310 5.21 6.45 -19.81
N LEU A 311 5.92 5.48 -19.22
CA LEU A 311 7.35 5.61 -18.95
C LEU A 311 8.18 5.61 -20.24
N GLN A 312 7.79 4.85 -21.27
CA GLN A 312 8.46 4.87 -22.59
C GLN A 312 8.21 6.17 -23.36
N LEU A 313 7.05 6.79 -23.16
CA LEU A 313 6.66 8.06 -23.75
C LEU A 313 7.15 9.28 -22.95
N GLU A 314 7.90 9.05 -21.86
CA GLU A 314 8.44 10.09 -20.97
C GLU A 314 7.35 11.06 -20.46
N VAL A 315 6.15 10.52 -20.17
CA VAL A 315 5.03 11.31 -19.66
C VAL A 315 5.44 11.94 -18.32
N PRO A 316 5.32 13.28 -18.15
CA PRO A 316 5.76 13.93 -16.94
C PRO A 316 4.89 13.53 -15.72
N PRO A 317 5.45 13.58 -14.50
CA PRO A 317 4.68 13.27 -13.29
C PRO A 317 3.48 14.19 -13.13
N SER A 318 2.33 13.65 -12.72
CA SER A 318 1.15 14.46 -12.41
C SER A 318 1.32 15.20 -11.09
N HIS A 319 0.66 16.35 -10.95
CA HIS A 319 0.68 17.14 -9.71
C HIS A 319 2.08 17.63 -9.29
N TYR A 320 2.99 17.81 -10.25
CA TYR A 320 4.40 17.98 -10.00
C TYR A 320 4.84 19.43 -9.97
N GLU A 321 5.68 19.75 -8.99
CA GLU A 321 6.42 20.99 -8.86
C GLU A 321 7.90 20.65 -8.53
N PRO A 322 8.88 21.40 -9.07
CA PRO A 322 10.26 21.28 -8.61
C PRO A 322 10.36 21.68 -7.13
N GLY A 323 11.26 21.02 -6.41
CA GLY A 323 11.56 21.33 -5.03
C GLY A 323 12.49 22.54 -4.89
N ALA A 324 13.60 22.38 -4.17
CA ALA A 324 14.58 23.44 -3.94
C ALA A 324 15.38 23.80 -5.20
N HIS A 325 15.56 22.85 -6.11
CA HIS A 325 16.36 23.01 -7.31
C HIS A 325 15.56 22.67 -8.58
N PRO A 326 15.81 23.35 -9.72
CA PRO A 326 15.24 22.95 -11.00
C PRO A 326 15.78 21.59 -11.42
N THR A 327 14.88 20.69 -11.81
CA THR A 327 15.19 19.29 -12.16
C THR A 327 14.98 19.00 -13.66
N GLY A 328 14.72 20.04 -14.47
CA GLY A 328 14.46 19.91 -15.90
C GLY A 328 13.05 19.40 -16.27
N HIS A 329 12.27 18.92 -15.30
CA HIS A 329 10.88 18.49 -15.52
C HIS A 329 9.90 19.67 -15.45
N PRO A 330 8.91 19.75 -16.36
CA PRO A 330 7.93 20.84 -16.37
C PRO A 330 6.98 20.73 -15.17
N VAL A 331 6.56 21.88 -14.64
CA VAL A 331 5.46 21.96 -13.67
C VAL A 331 4.18 21.47 -14.34
N THR A 332 3.50 20.49 -13.75
CA THR A 332 2.31 19.89 -14.36
C THR A 332 1.00 20.37 -13.75
N THR A 333 1.03 21.06 -12.60
CA THR A 333 -0.17 21.61 -11.95
C THR A 333 0.07 22.94 -11.24
N GLY A 334 -1.02 23.69 -11.01
CA GLY A 334 -0.98 25.02 -10.36
C GLY A 334 -1.06 26.17 -11.36
N ALA A 335 -1.09 27.41 -10.87
CA ALA A 335 -1.15 28.62 -11.71
C ALA A 335 0.07 28.79 -12.64
N HIS A 336 1.14 28.05 -12.37
CA HIS A 336 2.38 28.01 -13.13
C HIS A 336 2.55 26.74 -13.98
N ALA A 337 1.54 25.86 -14.03
CA ALA A 337 1.53 24.76 -14.98
C ALA A 337 1.47 25.35 -16.38
N ALA A 338 2.53 25.13 -17.16
CA ALA A 338 2.76 25.84 -18.41
C ALA A 338 1.53 25.81 -19.34
N PRO A 339 1.01 26.97 -19.77
CA PRO A 339 0.24 27.03 -21.00
C PRO A 339 1.19 27.17 -22.20
N THR A 340 0.88 26.38 -23.23
CA THR A 340 1.22 26.53 -24.66
C THR A 340 2.43 25.77 -25.22
N PRO A 341 2.22 24.76 -26.10
CA PRO A 341 3.24 24.23 -27.00
C PRO A 341 3.54 25.27 -28.08
N GLY A 342 4.54 26.11 -27.86
CA GLY A 342 4.92 27.17 -28.81
C GLY A 342 6.35 27.69 -28.68
N GLU A 343 6.94 27.67 -27.49
CA GLU A 343 8.23 28.34 -27.25
C GLU A 343 9.47 27.47 -27.56
N GLN A 344 9.31 26.15 -27.73
CA GLN A 344 10.43 25.27 -28.11
C GLN A 344 10.89 25.45 -29.57
N ARG A 345 10.15 26.17 -30.42
CA ARG A 345 10.54 26.40 -31.83
C ARG A 345 11.34 27.69 -32.06
N GLN A 346 11.38 28.63 -31.11
CA GLN A 346 12.07 29.92 -31.35
C GLN A 346 13.57 29.87 -31.05
N SER A 347 14.03 29.02 -30.14
CA SER A 347 15.47 28.94 -29.80
C SER A 347 16.34 28.35 -30.91
N THR A 348 15.79 27.47 -31.77
CA THR A 348 16.54 26.87 -32.90
C THR A 348 16.62 27.81 -34.10
N GLN A 349 15.59 28.63 -34.35
CA GLN A 349 15.57 29.56 -35.49
C GLN A 349 16.37 30.85 -35.26
N GLU A 350 16.46 31.36 -34.02
CA GLU A 350 17.33 32.51 -33.71
C GLU A 350 18.82 32.15 -33.69
N GLN A 351 19.19 30.88 -33.45
CA GLN A 351 20.59 30.45 -33.53
C GLN A 351 21.07 30.24 -34.98
N GLU A 352 20.17 29.89 -35.91
CA GLU A 352 20.51 29.79 -37.35
C GLU A 352 20.54 31.16 -38.05
N ALA A 353 19.83 32.17 -37.54
CA ALA A 353 19.78 33.50 -38.13
C ALA A 353 20.99 34.41 -37.79
N ILE A 354 21.89 33.95 -36.90
CA ILE A 354 23.11 34.70 -36.50
C ILE A 354 24.38 34.12 -37.18
N GLN A 355 24.24 33.09 -38.03
CA GLN A 355 25.37 32.48 -38.77
C GLN A 355 25.30 32.65 -40.31
N LEU A 356 24.51 33.61 -40.81
CA LEU A 356 24.58 34.11 -42.19
C LEU A 356 24.73 35.64 -42.14
#